data_AF-A0A7H4Q167-F1
#
_entry.id   AF-A0A7H4Q167-F1
#
_cell.length_a   1.000
_cell.length_b   1.000
_cell.length_c   1.000
_cell.angle_alpha   90.00
_cell.angle_beta   90.00
_cell.angle_gamma   90.00
#
_symmetry.space_group_name_H-M   'P 1'
#
loop_
_entity.id
_entity.type
_entity.pdbx_description
1 polymer ?
#
loop_
_entity_poly.entity_id
_entity_poly.type
_entity_poly.pdbx_seq_one_letter_code
_entity_poly.pdbx_strand_id
1 'polypeptide(L)'
;MNVADLTDVALDYWVARSLHDFVREIHFTDSGRTVAIRGTDRGRPWNGRFTPSTSWEAAALVLDRAKQLELAVGAHGTDAHCVADFEGGLRTAEGRGESTRTALLRAFVASRFGDTVADDMLRQSQALTGVDAEVIGEALAPPSAEDVPTPDGRIGDIQSAPR
;
A
#
# COMPACT_ATOMS: atom_id res chain seq x y z
N MET A 1 11.15 9.78 -7.09
CA MET A 1 10.82 8.91 -8.25
C MET A 1 9.75 9.60 -9.08
N ASN A 2 9.86 9.58 -10.41
CA ASN A 2 8.82 10.16 -11.28
C ASN A 2 7.58 9.25 -11.29
N VAL A 3 6.39 9.83 -11.21
CA VAL A 3 5.13 9.08 -11.28
C VAL A 3 4.98 8.35 -12.63
N ALA A 4 5.52 8.91 -13.70
CA ALA A 4 5.54 8.29 -15.02
C ALA A 4 6.33 6.97 -15.07
N ASP A 5 7.27 6.77 -14.14
CA ASP A 5 8.14 5.59 -14.07
C ASP A 5 7.60 4.53 -13.08
N LEU A 6 6.50 4.80 -12.36
CA LEU A 6 5.93 3.85 -11.40
C LEU A 6 5.38 2.61 -12.10
N THR A 7 5.85 1.43 -11.72
CA THR A 7 5.35 0.13 -12.20
C THR A 7 5.05 -0.82 -11.04
N ASP A 8 4.29 -1.87 -11.33
CA ASP A 8 4.07 -3.02 -10.46
C ASP A 8 3.72 -2.62 -9.00
N VAL A 9 4.42 -3.22 -8.03
CA VAL A 9 4.21 -2.98 -6.59
C VAL A 9 4.42 -1.51 -6.20
N ALA A 10 5.29 -0.77 -6.88
CA ALA A 10 5.50 0.64 -6.59
C ALA A 10 4.28 1.46 -7.00
N LEU A 11 3.73 1.18 -8.18
CA LEU A 11 2.48 1.79 -8.62
C LEU A 11 1.32 1.42 -7.68
N ASP A 12 1.19 0.14 -7.31
CA ASP A 12 0.15 -0.33 -6.39
C ASP A 12 0.21 0.38 -5.03
N TYR A 13 1.41 0.53 -4.47
CA TYR A 13 1.64 1.22 -3.20
C TYR A 13 1.25 2.69 -3.26
N TRP A 14 1.70 3.41 -4.29
CA TRP A 14 1.39 4.84 -4.41
C TRP A 14 -0.08 5.10 -4.72
N VAL A 15 -0.75 4.18 -5.43
CA VAL A 15 -2.22 4.21 -5.59
C VAL A 15 -2.90 4.03 -4.24
N ALA A 16 -2.47 3.06 -3.42
CA ALA A 16 -3.02 2.86 -2.07
C ALA A 16 -2.83 4.09 -1.18
N ARG A 17 -1.65 4.72 -1.23
CA ARG A 17 -1.35 5.99 -0.54
C ARG A 17 -2.21 7.17 -1.01
N SER A 18 -2.69 7.12 -2.25
CA SER A 18 -3.54 8.16 -2.83
C SER A 18 -5.02 8.05 -2.42
N LEU A 19 -5.44 6.92 -1.85
CA LEU A 19 -6.81 6.60 -1.44
C LEU A 19 -7.05 6.95 0.06
N HIS A 20 -6.81 8.19 0.45
CA HIS A 20 -6.84 8.64 1.86
C HIS A 20 -8.24 8.64 2.52
N ASP A 21 -9.29 8.70 1.71
CA ASP A 21 -10.69 8.60 2.13
C ASP A 21 -11.06 7.17 2.55
N PHE A 22 -10.38 6.19 1.94
CA PHE A 22 -10.71 4.78 1.99
C PHE A 22 -9.71 3.95 2.79
N VAL A 23 -8.42 4.06 2.47
CA VAL A 23 -7.34 3.26 3.05
C VAL A 23 -6.94 3.82 4.40
N ARG A 24 -6.90 2.94 5.40
CA ARG A 24 -6.47 3.23 6.77
C ARG A 24 -5.18 2.55 7.13
N GLU A 25 -4.95 1.35 6.59
CA GLU A 25 -3.68 0.64 6.77
C GLU A 25 -3.19 0.10 5.44
N ILE A 26 -1.87 0.16 5.24
CA ILE A 26 -1.16 -0.53 4.16
C ILE A 26 -0.26 -1.58 4.80
N HIS A 27 -0.31 -2.79 4.26
CA HIS A 27 0.58 -3.89 4.60
C HIS A 27 1.24 -4.42 3.34
N PHE A 28 2.34 -5.14 3.53
CA PHE A 28 3.01 -5.86 2.47
C PHE A 28 2.98 -7.36 2.73
N THR A 29 2.59 -8.13 1.72
CA THR A 29 2.59 -9.59 1.75
C THR A 29 3.57 -10.13 0.70
N ASP A 30 3.69 -11.46 0.63
CA ASP A 30 4.52 -12.16 -0.35
C ASP A 30 5.99 -11.65 -0.38
N SER A 31 6.56 -11.41 0.80
CA SER A 31 7.91 -10.85 1.00
C SER A 31 8.10 -9.43 0.45
N GLY A 32 7.10 -8.56 0.60
CA GLY A 32 7.21 -7.17 0.16
C GLY A 32 6.78 -6.92 -1.28
N ARG A 33 6.24 -7.93 -1.97
CA ARG A 33 5.91 -7.88 -3.41
C ARG A 33 4.45 -7.58 -3.72
N THR A 34 3.57 -7.73 -2.73
CA THR A 34 2.14 -7.51 -2.88
C THR A 34 1.68 -6.51 -1.83
N VAL A 35 0.91 -5.51 -2.25
CA VAL A 35 0.26 -4.57 -1.34
C VAL A 35 -1.05 -5.18 -0.86
N ALA A 36 -1.31 -5.09 0.44
CA ALA A 36 -2.61 -5.37 1.04
C ALA A 36 -3.07 -4.13 1.79
N ILE A 37 -4.37 -3.85 1.75
CA ILE A 37 -4.93 -2.66 2.40
C ILE A 37 -6.04 -3.05 3.35
N ARG A 38 -6.21 -2.24 4.39
CA ARG A 38 -7.40 -2.22 5.23
C ARG A 38 -8.01 -0.84 5.23
N GLY A 39 -9.33 -0.78 5.19
CA GLY A 39 -10.02 0.47 5.01
C GLY A 39 -11.53 0.33 5.11
N THR A 40 -12.22 1.40 4.73
CA THR A 40 -13.68 1.42 4.66
C THR A 40 -14.10 2.20 3.43
N ASP A 41 -14.66 1.51 2.44
CA ASP A 41 -15.17 2.15 1.22
C ASP A 41 -16.66 2.39 1.37
N ARG A 42 -17.09 3.66 1.38
CA ARG A 42 -18.52 4.03 1.45
C ARG A 42 -19.29 3.30 2.56
N GLY A 43 -18.65 3.13 3.73
CA GLY A 43 -19.21 2.46 4.91
C GLY A 43 -19.07 0.92 4.92
N ARG A 44 -18.48 0.31 3.89
CA ARG A 44 -18.21 -1.13 3.84
C ARG A 44 -16.74 -1.42 4.21
N PRO A 45 -16.48 -2.34 5.14
CA PRO A 45 -15.10 -2.70 5.47
C PRO A 45 -14.43 -3.35 4.27
N TRP A 46 -13.17 -2.99 4.04
CA TRP A 46 -12.32 -3.61 3.04
C TRP A 46 -11.05 -4.12 3.71
N ASN A 47 -10.69 -5.36 3.39
CA ASN A 47 -9.45 -5.98 3.86
C ASN A 47 -9.01 -7.01 2.82
N GLY A 48 -7.86 -6.81 2.20
CA GLY A 48 -7.36 -7.77 1.22
C GLY A 48 -6.21 -7.25 0.38
N ARG A 49 -5.80 -8.09 -0.57
CA ARG A 49 -4.79 -7.75 -1.58
C ARG A 49 -5.29 -6.60 -2.45
N PHE A 50 -4.39 -5.71 -2.80
CA PHE A 50 -4.66 -4.55 -3.62
C PHE A 50 -3.58 -4.43 -4.69
N THR A 51 -3.90 -4.91 -5.90
CA THR A 51 -2.96 -4.97 -7.03
C THR A 51 -3.56 -4.28 -8.26
N PRO A 52 -3.89 -2.98 -8.18
CA PRO A 52 -4.55 -2.26 -9.27
C PRO A 52 -3.74 -2.22 -10.56
N SER A 53 -2.40 -2.28 -10.51
CA SER A 53 -1.53 -2.33 -11.70
C SER A 53 -1.79 -3.55 -12.58
N THR A 54 -2.29 -4.65 -12.01
CA THR A 54 -2.55 -5.92 -12.71
C THR A 54 -4.02 -6.34 -12.73
N SER A 55 -4.86 -5.80 -11.83
CA SER A 55 -6.29 -6.14 -11.71
C SER A 55 -7.20 -4.93 -11.95
N TRP A 56 -8.14 -5.07 -12.88
CA TRP A 56 -9.17 -4.06 -13.11
C TRP A 56 -10.18 -3.95 -11.97
N GLU A 57 -10.45 -5.04 -11.24
CA GLU A 57 -11.33 -5.01 -10.08
C GLU A 57 -10.77 -4.08 -8.99
N ALA A 58 -9.47 -4.15 -8.73
CA ALA A 58 -8.81 -3.23 -7.81
C ALA A 58 -8.71 -1.81 -8.39
N ALA A 59 -8.42 -1.66 -9.69
CA ALA A 59 -8.34 -0.36 -10.34
C ALA A 59 -9.70 0.35 -10.44
N ALA A 60 -10.81 -0.38 -10.41
CA ALA A 60 -12.16 0.19 -10.43
C ALA A 60 -12.41 1.12 -9.22
N LEU A 61 -11.75 0.87 -8.08
CA LEU A 61 -11.82 1.78 -6.92
C LEU A 61 -11.28 3.19 -7.24
N VAL A 62 -10.32 3.29 -8.17
CA VAL A 62 -9.80 4.57 -8.67
C VAL A 62 -10.76 5.16 -9.71
N LEU A 63 -11.27 4.32 -10.61
CA LEU A 63 -12.21 4.74 -11.66
C LEU A 63 -13.49 5.35 -11.06
N ASP A 64 -14.03 4.73 -10.02
CA ASP A 64 -15.22 5.18 -9.28
C ASP A 64 -15.08 6.56 -8.62
N ARG A 65 -13.85 7.08 -8.54
CA ARG A 65 -13.53 8.40 -7.97
C ARG A 65 -13.26 9.45 -9.06
N ALA A 66 -13.28 9.08 -10.34
CA ALA A 66 -13.10 10.02 -11.43
C ALA A 66 -14.39 10.84 -11.65
N LYS A 67 -14.29 12.16 -11.54
CA LYS A 67 -15.38 13.10 -11.88
C LYS A 67 -15.43 13.37 -13.37
N GLN A 68 -14.26 13.47 -13.98
CA GLN A 68 -14.06 13.65 -15.41
C GLN A 68 -12.91 12.75 -15.84
N LEU A 69 -13.07 12.07 -16.97
CA LEU A 69 -12.10 11.11 -17.45
C LEU A 69 -12.05 11.15 -18.98
N GLU A 70 -10.87 11.44 -19.50
CA GLU A 70 -10.53 11.32 -20.91
C GLU A 70 -9.44 10.26 -21.06
N LEU A 71 -9.73 9.23 -21.84
CA LEU A 71 -8.79 8.16 -22.16
C LEU A 71 -8.54 8.13 -23.66
N ALA A 72 -7.27 8.27 -24.03
CA ALA A 72 -6.79 8.07 -25.39
C ALA A 72 -5.89 6.84 -25.43
N VAL A 73 -6.04 6.04 -26.47
CA VAL A 73 -5.18 4.88 -26.75
C VAL A 73 -4.46 5.18 -28.05
N GLY A 74 -3.14 4.99 -28.07
CA GLY A 74 -2.32 5.19 -29.27
C GLY A 74 -2.73 4.23 -30.38
N ALA A 75 -2.33 4.55 -31.62
CA ALA A 75 -2.77 3.86 -32.83
C ALA A 75 -2.51 2.34 -32.83
N HIS A 76 -1.56 1.87 -32.03
CA HIS A 76 -1.18 0.46 -31.93
C HIS A 76 -1.63 -0.22 -30.63
N GLY A 77 -2.35 0.49 -29.75
CA GLY A 77 -2.81 -0.06 -28.47
C GLY A 77 -1.72 -0.32 -27.43
N THR A 78 -0.49 0.12 -27.71
CA THR A 78 0.71 -0.11 -26.88
C THR A 78 0.97 1.00 -25.87
N ASP A 79 0.29 2.13 -26.04
CA ASP A 79 0.41 3.31 -25.22
C ASP A 79 -0.97 3.89 -24.97
N ALA A 80 -1.17 4.40 -23.77
CA ALA A 80 -2.40 5.06 -23.35
C ALA A 80 -2.07 6.34 -22.61
N HIS A 81 -2.96 7.31 -22.78
CA HIS A 81 -2.93 8.60 -22.13
C HIS A 81 -4.25 8.81 -21.41
N CYS A 82 -4.17 9.18 -20.14
CA CYS A 82 -5.30 9.50 -19.28
C CYS A 82 -5.18 10.95 -18.84
N VAL A 83 -6.26 11.72 -18.98
CA VAL A 83 -6.42 13.02 -18.33
C VAL A 83 -7.69 12.94 -17.49
N ALA A 84 -7.57 13.22 -16.19
CA ALA A 84 -8.69 13.04 -15.27
C ALA A 84 -8.71 14.06 -14.13
N ASP A 85 -9.92 14.39 -13.69
CA ASP A 85 -10.18 15.02 -12.40
C ASP A 85 -10.82 13.98 -11.47
N PHE A 86 -10.34 13.94 -10.24
CA PHE A 86 -10.70 12.93 -9.25
C PHE A 86 -11.23 13.59 -7.97
N GLU A 87 -12.21 12.96 -7.33
CA GLU A 87 -12.68 13.35 -5.99
C GLU A 87 -11.54 13.45 -4.98
N GLY A 88 -11.41 14.56 -4.26
CA GLY A 88 -10.29 14.77 -3.32
C GLY A 88 -8.93 15.02 -3.98
N GLY A 89 -8.87 15.21 -5.30
CA GLY A 89 -7.65 15.61 -6.01
C GLY A 89 -7.31 17.09 -5.83
N LEU A 90 -6.02 17.40 -5.93
CA LEU A 90 -5.53 18.78 -5.86
C LEU A 90 -5.71 19.52 -7.19
N ARG A 91 -5.74 18.78 -8.30
CA ARG A 91 -5.81 19.29 -9.67
C ARG A 91 -6.24 18.19 -10.65
N THR A 92 -6.67 18.60 -11.84
CA THR A 92 -6.66 17.73 -13.03
C THR A 92 -5.24 17.24 -13.28
N ALA A 93 -5.10 15.94 -13.52
CA ALA A 93 -3.80 15.31 -13.71
C ALA A 93 -3.80 14.43 -14.95
N GLU A 94 -2.60 14.24 -15.49
CA GLU A 94 -2.35 13.36 -16.62
C GLU A 94 -1.48 12.17 -16.23
N GLY A 95 -1.66 11.06 -16.94
CA GLY A 95 -0.89 9.85 -16.78
C GLY A 95 -0.70 9.17 -18.12
N ARG A 96 0.49 8.62 -18.35
CA ARG A 96 0.83 7.82 -19.53
C ARG A 96 1.26 6.43 -19.10
N GLY A 97 0.96 5.42 -19.90
CA GLY A 97 1.41 4.06 -19.63
C GLY A 97 1.13 3.11 -20.77
N GLU A 98 1.60 1.88 -20.62
CA GLU A 98 1.44 0.77 -21.57
C GLU A 98 0.01 0.23 -21.66
N SER A 99 -0.88 0.70 -20.78
CA SER A 99 -2.30 0.36 -20.79
C SER A 99 -3.13 1.52 -20.23
N THR A 100 -4.42 1.57 -20.57
CA THR A 100 -5.35 2.56 -20.01
C THR A 100 -5.43 2.46 -18.49
N ARG A 101 -5.29 1.25 -17.93
CA ARG A 101 -5.20 1.02 -16.49
C ARG A 101 -3.98 1.72 -15.90
N THR A 102 -2.80 1.46 -16.43
CA THR A 102 -1.55 2.08 -15.95
C THR A 102 -1.63 3.61 -16.08
N ALA A 103 -2.12 4.12 -17.21
CA ALA A 103 -2.31 5.56 -17.42
C ALA A 103 -3.27 6.18 -16.39
N LEU A 104 -4.42 5.52 -16.12
CA LEU A 104 -5.38 5.93 -15.09
C LEU A 104 -4.73 5.99 -13.69
N LEU A 105 -4.03 4.94 -13.30
CA LEU A 105 -3.41 4.84 -11.98
C LEU A 105 -2.31 5.90 -11.79
N ARG A 106 -1.49 6.14 -12.80
CA ARG A 106 -0.46 7.19 -12.76
C ARG A 106 -1.08 8.59 -12.70
N ALA A 107 -2.13 8.86 -13.47
CA ALA A 107 -2.88 10.12 -13.38
C ALA A 107 -3.47 10.32 -11.96
N PHE A 108 -3.98 9.24 -11.36
CA PHE A 108 -4.51 9.28 -10.01
C PHE A 108 -3.44 9.62 -8.98
N VAL A 109 -2.28 8.96 -9.01
CA VAL A 109 -1.15 9.29 -8.13
C VAL A 109 -0.71 10.75 -8.33
N ALA A 110 -0.58 11.18 -9.59
CA ALA A 110 -0.15 12.53 -9.94
C ALA A 110 -1.12 13.62 -9.44
N SER A 111 -2.42 13.31 -9.35
CA SER A 111 -3.42 14.24 -8.83
C SER A 111 -3.31 14.49 -7.32
N ARG A 112 -2.60 13.63 -6.57
CA ARG A 112 -2.39 13.74 -5.10
C ARG A 112 -1.00 14.23 -4.76
N PHE A 113 0.01 13.68 -5.43
CA PHE A 113 1.41 13.90 -5.07
C PHE A 113 2.16 14.78 -6.07
N GLY A 114 1.54 15.17 -7.19
CA GLY A 114 2.24 15.82 -8.29
C GLY A 114 3.06 14.83 -9.11
N ASP A 115 4.03 15.33 -9.87
CA ASP A 115 4.72 14.52 -10.89
C ASP A 115 5.82 13.62 -10.29
N THR A 116 6.14 13.80 -9.00
CA THR A 116 7.17 13.06 -8.29
C THR A 116 6.68 12.60 -6.92
N VAL A 117 7.04 11.37 -6.56
CA VAL A 117 6.85 10.79 -5.22
C VAL A 117 8.20 10.49 -4.58
N ALA A 118 8.22 10.17 -3.28
CA ALA A 118 9.45 9.75 -2.61
C ALA A 118 10.04 8.49 -3.29
N ASP A 119 11.38 8.39 -3.34
CA ASP A 119 12.05 7.23 -3.94
C ASP A 119 11.85 5.95 -3.11
N ASP A 120 11.83 6.09 -1.78
CA ASP A 120 11.70 4.98 -0.88
C ASP A 120 10.23 4.60 -0.66
N MET A 121 9.88 3.38 -1.05
CA MET A 121 8.67 2.73 -0.54
C MET A 121 8.94 2.26 0.88
N LEU A 122 8.16 2.74 1.84
CA LEU A 122 8.13 2.15 3.17
C LEU A 122 7.54 0.73 3.04
N ARG A 123 8.36 -0.31 2.91
CA ARG A 123 7.90 -1.71 2.79
C ARG A 123 7.46 -2.34 4.12
N GLN A 124 7.09 -1.49 5.08
CA GLN A 124 6.60 -1.85 6.41
C GLN A 124 5.10 -1.57 6.48
N SER A 125 4.42 -2.21 7.45
CA SER A 125 3.02 -1.89 7.75
C SER A 125 2.90 -0.41 8.13
N GLN A 126 1.85 0.26 7.63
CA GLN A 126 1.63 1.69 7.80
C GLN A 126 0.19 1.98 8.16
N ALA A 127 -0.02 2.93 9.05
CA ALA A 127 -1.29 3.59 9.29
C ALA A 127 -1.33 4.87 8.45
N LEU A 128 -2.48 5.16 7.84
CA LEU A 128 -2.68 6.35 7.03
C LEU A 128 -3.63 7.34 7.70
N THR A 129 -3.16 8.58 7.83
CA THR A 129 -3.97 9.72 8.29
C THR A 129 -3.95 10.80 7.22
N GLY A 130 -4.95 10.79 6.34
CA GLY A 130 -4.95 11.67 5.17
C GLY A 130 -3.79 11.31 4.24
N VAL A 131 -2.93 12.29 3.94
CA VAL A 131 -1.72 12.09 3.13
C VAL A 131 -0.54 11.56 3.94
N ASP A 132 -0.62 11.54 5.27
CA ASP A 132 0.49 11.10 6.13
C ASP A 132 0.49 9.59 6.30
N ALA A 133 1.69 9.00 6.34
CA ALA A 133 1.90 7.58 6.64
C ALA A 133 2.82 7.46 7.85
N GLU A 134 2.36 6.69 8.84
CA GLU A 134 3.15 6.35 10.02
C GLU A 134 3.41 4.84 10.01
N VAL A 135 4.65 4.44 10.26
CA VAL A 135 4.99 3.02 10.35
C VAL A 135 4.31 2.44 11.59
N ILE A 136 3.48 1.43 11.36
CA ILE A 136 2.99 0.57 12.43
C ILE A 136 4.13 -0.41 12.69
N GLY A 137 4.94 -0.11 13.70
CA GLY A 137 5.77 -1.15 14.30
C GLY A 137 4.84 -2.27 14.76
N GLU A 138 5.25 -3.52 14.57
CA GLU A 138 4.79 -4.55 15.49
C GLU A 138 5.14 -3.98 16.87
N ALA A 139 4.12 -3.58 17.64
CA ALA A 139 4.36 -3.38 19.05
C ALA A 139 4.86 -4.75 19.50
N LEU A 140 6.18 -4.90 19.62
CA LEU A 140 6.75 -5.93 20.45
C LEU A 140 5.91 -5.77 21.72
N ALA A 141 5.06 -6.75 22.01
CA ALA A 141 4.42 -6.79 23.31
C ALA A 141 5.56 -6.49 24.30
N PRO A 142 5.39 -5.53 25.24
CA PRO A 142 6.42 -5.34 26.25
C PRO A 142 6.76 -6.76 26.72
N PRO A 143 8.05 -7.17 26.73
CA PRO A 143 8.38 -8.53 27.11
C PRO A 143 7.64 -8.77 28.40
N SER A 144 6.70 -9.72 28.39
CA SER A 144 5.97 -10.10 29.58
C SER A 144 7.03 -10.26 30.65
N ALA A 145 6.92 -9.49 31.74
CA ALA A 145 7.92 -9.44 32.80
C ALA A 145 7.93 -10.73 33.64
N GLU A 146 7.84 -11.89 32.97
CA GLU A 146 7.76 -13.22 33.53
C GLU A 146 8.53 -14.20 32.66
N ASP A 147 9.79 -13.88 32.33
CA ASP A 147 10.81 -14.93 32.19
C ASP A 147 12.23 -14.35 32.35
N VAL A 148 12.53 -13.91 33.57
CA VAL A 148 13.92 -13.84 34.02
C VAL A 148 14.19 -15.18 34.70
N PRO A 149 14.99 -16.10 34.12
CA PRO A 149 15.40 -17.29 34.84
C PRO A 149 16.29 -16.84 35.99
N THR A 150 15.79 -16.95 37.22
CA THR A 150 16.54 -16.70 38.45
C THR A 150 17.71 -17.68 38.51
N PRO A 151 18.98 -17.23 38.49
CA PRO A 151 20.10 -18.14 38.63
C PRO A 151 20.39 -18.34 40.12
N ASP A 152 19.52 -19.07 40.81
CA ASP A 152 19.81 -19.57 42.16
C ASP A 152 18.95 -20.80 42.50
N GLY A 153 19.03 -21.80 41.63
CA GLY A 153 18.65 -23.17 41.96
C GLY A 153 19.87 -23.89 42.51
N ARG A 154 20.00 -23.99 43.83
CA ARG A 154 20.94 -24.90 44.50
C ARG A 154 20.84 -26.28 43.84
N ILE A 155 21.96 -26.74 43.28
CA ILE A 155 22.14 -28.11 42.79
C ILE A 155 21.86 -29.05 43.96
N GLY A 156 20.66 -29.63 43.98
CA GLY A 156 20.25 -30.64 44.95
C GLY A 156 20.96 -31.95 44.63
N ASP A 157 21.48 -32.56 45.69
CA ASP A 157 22.32 -33.76 45.67
C ASP A 157 21.69 -34.92 44.89
N ILE A 158 22.38 -35.37 43.84
CA ILE A 158 22.10 -36.65 43.19
C ILE A 158 22.61 -37.75 44.13
N GLN A 159 21.76 -38.27 45.01
CA GLN A 159 22.03 -39.55 45.66
C GLN A 159 21.70 -40.69 44.70
N SER A 160 22.75 -41.28 44.14
CA SER A 160 22.70 -42.61 43.53
C SER A 160 22.41 -43.65 44.61
N ALA A 161 21.42 -44.52 44.41
CA ALA A 161 21.29 -45.75 45.19
C ALA A 161 21.85 -46.93 44.38
N PRO A 162 22.72 -47.78 44.96
CA PRO A 162 23.29 -48.92 44.27
C PRO A 162 22.43 -50.19 44.43
N ARG A 163 22.40 -50.97 43.32
CA ARG A 163 21.95 -52.36 43.11
C ARG A 163 20.45 -52.65 43.12
#